data_AF-A0A537IIR9-F1
#
_entry.id   AF-A0A537IIR9-F1
#
_cell.length_a   1.000
_cell.length_b   1.000
_cell.length_c   1.000
_cell.angle_alpha   90.00
_cell.angle_beta   90.00
_cell.angle_gamma   90.00
#
_symmetry.space_group_name_H-M   'P 1'
#
loop_
_entity.id
_entity.type
_entity.pdbx_description
1 polymer ?
#
loop_
_entity_poly.entity_id
_entity_poly.type
_entity_poly.pdbx_seq_one_letter_code
_entity_poly.pdbx_strand_id
1 'polypeptide(L)'
;MRRSLFWTLLGINLLVVGVAVGLAALMIGRLADAIFASLMKEFHIQADVPHHLFVTALWRSLLLASLAAGGVGVLLSVILFGQVIRPVRGMMAMAGRVAGGDYGARAAGASSAELESLAESLNRMAGSLAR
;
A
#
# COMPACT_ATOMS: atom_id res chain seq x y z
N MET A 1 -20.65 6.35 13.69
CA MET A 1 -20.25 5.16 12.90
C MET A 1 -18.75 5.26 12.59
N ARG A 2 -17.87 4.56 13.33
CA ARG A 2 -16.40 4.62 13.11
C ARG A 2 -16.07 3.81 11.85
N ARG A 3 -15.93 4.48 10.70
CA ARG A 3 -15.33 3.87 9.49
C ARG A 3 -13.99 3.26 9.90
N SER A 4 -13.88 1.94 9.80
CA SER A 4 -12.67 1.26 10.26
C SER A 4 -11.48 1.73 9.42
N LEU A 5 -10.39 2.13 10.08
CA LEU A 5 -9.13 2.56 9.44
C LEU A 5 -8.62 1.57 8.38
N PHE A 6 -9.00 0.31 8.49
CA PHE A 6 -8.78 -0.73 7.47
C PHE A 6 -9.30 -0.29 6.09
N TRP A 7 -10.53 0.22 6.02
CA TRP A 7 -11.13 0.69 4.76
C TRP A 7 -10.48 1.96 4.23
N THR A 8 -10.01 2.85 5.10
CA THR A 8 -9.28 4.06 4.68
C THR A 8 -7.91 3.70 4.10
N LEU A 9 -7.16 2.80 4.75
CA LEU A 9 -5.86 2.33 4.28
C LEU A 9 -5.96 1.43 3.04
N LEU A 10 -7.00 0.60 2.97
CA LEU A 10 -7.34 -0.15 1.77
C LEU A 10 -7.62 0.80 0.61
N GLY A 11 -8.42 1.85 0.84
CA GLY A 11 -8.73 2.86 -0.16
C GLY A 11 -7.50 3.64 -0.64
N ILE A 12 -6.61 4.05 0.27
CA ILE A 12 -5.36 4.75 -0.10
C ILE A 12 -4.42 3.84 -0.88
N ASN A 13 -4.25 2.57 -0.46
CA ASN A 13 -3.43 1.61 -1.22
C ASN A 13 -4.00 1.36 -2.62
N LEU A 14 -5.32 1.18 -2.73
CA LEU A 14 -5.99 1.02 -4.03
C LEU A 14 -5.77 2.24 -4.93
N LEU A 15 -5.82 3.44 -4.37
CA LEU A 15 -5.57 4.69 -5.10
C LEU A 15 -4.11 4.77 -5.56
N VAL A 16 -3.14 4.49 -4.69
CA VAL A 16 -1.71 4.50 -5.03
C VAL A 16 -1.38 3.46 -6.10
N VAL A 17 -1.90 2.24 -5.98
CA VAL A 17 -1.74 1.18 -6.99
C VAL A 17 -2.40 1.61 -8.30
N GLY A 18 -3.62 2.15 -8.26
CA GLY A 18 -4.31 2.65 -9.45
C GLY A 18 -3.55 3.76 -10.18
N VAL A 19 -2.96 4.70 -9.43
CA VAL A 19 -2.14 5.78 -9.99
C VAL A 19 -0.83 5.23 -10.58
N ALA A 20 -0.15 4.32 -9.88
CA ALA A 20 1.08 3.72 -10.38
C ALA A 20 0.84 2.90 -11.67
N VAL A 21 -0.23 2.10 -11.70
CA VAL A 21 -0.63 1.32 -12.89
C VAL A 21 -1.05 2.24 -14.04
N GLY A 22 -1.82 3.30 -13.75
CA GLY A 22 -2.23 4.29 -14.75
C GLY A 22 -1.04 5.04 -15.37
N LEU A 23 -0.08 5.46 -14.55
CA LEU A 23 1.15 6.10 -15.02
C LEU A 23 2.01 5.16 -15.87
N ALA A 24 2.17 3.91 -15.44
CA ALA A 24 2.88 2.90 -16.22
C ALA A 24 2.20 2.67 -17.58
N ALA A 25 0.87 2.53 -17.61
CA ALA A 25 0.11 2.36 -18.85
C ALA A 25 0.26 3.55 -19.81
N LEU A 26 0.20 4.79 -19.29
CA LEU A 26 0.41 6.01 -20.08
C LEU A 26 1.82 6.11 -20.64
N MET A 27 2.83 5.80 -19.82
CA MET A 27 4.24 5.90 -20.21
C MET A 27 4.61 4.84 -21.25
N ILE A 28 4.11 3.62 -21.10
CA ILE A 28 4.29 2.53 -22.06
C ILE A 28 3.59 2.87 -23.39
N GLY A 29 2.36 3.41 -23.37
CA GLY A 29 1.66 3.81 -24.59
C GLY A 29 2.42 4.88 -25.39
N ARG A 30 2.92 5.91 -24.69
CA ARG A 30 3.71 6.99 -25.32
C ARG A 30 5.04 6.52 -25.90
N LEU A 31 5.72 5.60 -25.23
CA LEU A 31 6.99 5.03 -25.70
C LEU A 31 6.77 4.09 -26.90
N ALA A 32 5.70 3.30 -26.88
CA ALA A 32 5.34 2.42 -27.98
C ALA A 32 5.05 3.21 -29.26
N ASP A 33 4.27 4.30 -29.17
CA ASP A 33 3.97 5.19 -30.30
C ASP A 33 5.24 5.85 -30.86
N ALA A 34 6.14 6.30 -29.99
CA ALA A 34 7.38 6.97 -30.40
C ALA A 34 8.36 6.03 -31.12
N ILE A 35 8.52 4.80 -30.61
CA ILE A 35 9.39 3.78 -31.22
C ILE A 35 8.80 3.30 -32.54
N PHE A 36 7.49 3.08 -32.62
CA PHE A 36 6.81 2.71 -33.86
C PHE A 36 6.91 3.82 -34.91
N ALA A 37 6.68 5.08 -34.54
CA ALA A 37 6.78 6.20 -35.48
C ALA A 37 8.21 6.38 -36.03
N SER A 38 9.23 6.11 -35.21
CA SER A 38 10.63 6.14 -35.64
C SER A 38 10.96 4.99 -36.60
N LEU A 39 10.52 3.77 -36.31
CA LEU A 39 10.75 2.59 -37.15
C LEU A 39 9.99 2.66 -38.50
N MET A 40 8.79 3.23 -38.51
CA MET A 40 7.98 3.42 -39.71
C MET A 40 8.59 4.45 -40.68
N LYS A 41 9.21 5.51 -40.16
CA LYS A 41 9.93 6.51 -40.96
C LYS A 41 11.20 5.94 -41.59
N GLU A 42 11.92 5.10 -40.85
CA GLU A 42 13.21 4.53 -41.28
C GLU A 42 13.01 3.45 -42.36
N PHE A 43 11.97 2.61 -42.28
CA PHE A 43 11.84 1.42 -43.15
C PHE A 43 10.72 1.42 -44.22
N HIS A 44 9.84 2.44 -44.31
CA HIS A 44 8.84 2.58 -45.41
C HIS A 44 7.95 1.34 -45.67
N ILE A 45 7.62 0.54 -44.66
CA ILE A 45 6.83 -0.70 -44.81
C ILE A 45 5.34 -0.42 -44.54
N GLN A 46 4.47 -0.63 -45.55
CA GLN A 46 3.01 -0.74 -45.36
C GLN A 46 2.71 -2.04 -44.61
N ALA A 47 2.13 -1.93 -43.42
CA ALA A 47 1.99 -3.05 -42.50
C ALA A 47 0.57 -3.11 -41.92
N ASP A 48 -0.37 -3.55 -42.75
CA ASP A 48 -1.77 -3.75 -42.39
C ASP A 48 -1.97 -5.02 -41.52
N VAL A 49 -0.90 -5.82 -41.32
CA VAL A 49 -0.96 -7.18 -40.75
C VAL A 49 -0.36 -7.32 -39.32
N PRO A 50 0.63 -6.57 -38.80
CA PRO A 50 1.17 -6.84 -37.45
C PRO A 50 0.43 -6.22 -36.25
N HIS A 51 -0.65 -5.46 -36.48
CA HIS A 51 -1.34 -4.70 -35.43
C HIS A 51 -1.85 -5.58 -34.27
N HIS A 52 -2.38 -6.77 -34.59
CA HIS A 52 -2.97 -7.66 -33.60
C HIS A 52 -1.93 -8.36 -32.72
N LEU A 53 -0.78 -8.77 -33.25
CA LEU A 53 0.28 -9.42 -32.45
C LEU A 53 0.93 -8.43 -31.47
N PHE A 54 1.16 -7.18 -31.91
CA PHE A 54 1.72 -6.15 -31.05
C PHE A 54 0.75 -5.74 -29.92
N VAL A 55 -0.54 -5.58 -30.25
CA VAL A 55 -1.58 -5.26 -29.25
C VAL A 55 -1.74 -6.40 -28.24
N THR A 56 -1.69 -7.66 -28.66
CA THR A 56 -1.84 -8.81 -27.76
C THR A 56 -0.65 -8.96 -26.80
N ALA A 57 0.58 -8.70 -27.28
CA ALA A 57 1.77 -8.69 -26.44
C ALA A 57 1.74 -7.54 -25.41
N LEU A 58 1.22 -6.38 -25.80
CA LEU A 58 1.05 -5.21 -24.93
C LEU A 58 0.00 -5.47 -23.82
N TRP A 59 -1.13 -6.09 -24.15
CA TRP A 59 -2.13 -6.46 -23.15
C TRP A 59 -1.60 -7.47 -22.13
N ARG A 60 -0.76 -8.42 -22.57
CA ARG A 60 -0.17 -9.43 -21.68
C ARG A 60 0.87 -8.83 -20.73
N SER A 61 1.71 -7.91 -21.21
CA SER A 61 2.68 -7.21 -20.35
C SER A 61 2.00 -6.27 -19.36
N LEU A 62 0.95 -5.55 -19.79
CA LEU A 62 0.12 -4.73 -18.90
C LEU A 62 -0.59 -5.56 -17.82
N LEU A 63 -1.15 -6.72 -18.17
CA LEU A 63 -1.76 -7.63 -17.21
C LEU A 63 -0.76 -8.11 -16.16
N LEU A 64 0.42 -8.56 -16.56
CA LEU A 64 1.48 -9.01 -15.65
C LEU A 64 1.97 -7.87 -14.76
N ALA A 65 2.20 -6.68 -15.32
CA ALA A 65 2.61 -5.50 -14.56
C ALA A 65 1.54 -5.06 -13.56
N SER A 66 0.26 -5.07 -13.95
CA SER A 66 -0.85 -4.76 -13.05
C SER A 66 -1.02 -5.79 -11.94
N LEU A 67 -0.81 -7.09 -12.24
CA LEU A 67 -0.88 -8.15 -11.25
C LEU A 67 0.26 -8.04 -10.23
N ALA A 68 1.48 -7.76 -10.71
CA ALA A 68 2.66 -7.54 -9.86
C ALA A 68 2.48 -6.30 -8.97
N ALA A 69 2.06 -5.17 -9.54
CA ALA A 69 1.80 -3.94 -8.79
C ALA A 69 0.68 -4.12 -7.75
N GLY A 70 -0.41 -4.79 -8.13
CA GLY A 70 -1.50 -5.14 -7.22
C GLY A 70 -1.03 -6.03 -6.07
N GLY A 71 -0.21 -7.04 -6.38
CA GLY A 71 0.40 -7.93 -5.38
C GLY A 71 1.25 -7.17 -4.35
N VAL A 72 2.09 -6.25 -4.81
CA VAL A 72 2.93 -5.41 -3.93
C VAL A 72 2.07 -4.52 -3.03
N GLY A 73 1.01 -3.90 -3.56
CA GLY A 73 0.11 -3.06 -2.76
C GLY A 73 -0.62 -3.85 -1.66
N VAL A 74 -1.13 -5.04 -1.98
CA VAL A 74 -1.75 -5.94 -0.98
C VAL A 74 -0.73 -6.34 0.09
N LEU A 75 0.48 -6.71 -0.32
CA LEU A 75 1.54 -7.13 0.58
C LEU A 75 1.94 -6.01 1.56
N LEU A 76 2.12 -4.79 1.06
CA LEU A 76 2.40 -3.61 1.89
C LEU A 76 1.24 -3.29 2.85
N SER A 77 -0.01 -3.41 2.40
CA SER A 77 -1.18 -3.19 3.24
C SER A 77 -1.22 -4.15 4.44
N VAL A 78 -0.93 -5.44 4.19
CA VAL A 78 -0.86 -6.47 5.25
C VAL A 78 0.28 -6.17 6.24
N ILE A 79 1.46 -5.79 5.73
CA ILE A 79 2.62 -5.44 6.58
C ILE A 79 2.27 -4.24 7.47
N LEU A 80 1.76 -3.15 6.91
CA LEU A 80 1.41 -1.94 7.68
C LEU A 80 0.29 -2.20 8.70
N PHE A 81 -0.69 -3.03 8.35
CA PHE A 81 -1.74 -3.42 9.28
C PHE A 81 -1.17 -4.14 10.51
N GLY A 82 -0.25 -5.09 10.29
CA GLY A 82 0.41 -5.85 11.34
C GLY A 82 1.37 -5.02 12.18
N GLN A 83 2.18 -4.17 11.55
CA GLN A 83 3.26 -3.43 12.23
C GLN A 83 2.80 -2.13 12.90
N VAL A 84 1.77 -1.46 12.36
CA VAL A 84 1.38 -0.11 12.84
C VAL A 84 -0.01 -0.12 13.45
N ILE A 85 -1.03 -0.56 12.70
CA ILE A 85 -2.42 -0.42 13.17
C ILE A 85 -2.69 -1.32 14.36
N ARG A 86 -2.22 -2.57 14.32
CA ARG A 86 -2.49 -3.55 15.37
C ARG A 86 -1.89 -3.14 16.72
N PRO A 87 -0.61 -2.71 16.83
CA PRO A 87 -0.05 -2.19 18.08
C PRO A 87 -0.78 -0.94 18.59
N VAL A 88 -1.05 0.03 17.71
CA VAL A 88 -1.75 1.28 18.07
C VAL A 88 -3.15 0.99 18.62
N ARG A 89 -3.89 0.04 18.02
CA ARG A 89 -5.19 -0.41 18.56
C ARG A 89 -5.05 -1.06 19.93
N GLY A 90 -4.00 -1.86 20.14
CA GLY A 90 -3.69 -2.45 21.44
C GLY A 90 -3.43 -1.38 22.50
N MET A 91 -2.67 -0.34 22.17
CA MET A 91 -2.38 0.80 23.07
C MET A 91 -3.64 1.59 23.39
N MET A 92 -4.51 1.87 22.40
CA MET A 92 -5.80 2.53 22.64
C MET A 92 -6.70 1.70 23.57
N ALA A 93 -6.72 0.38 23.40
CA ALA A 93 -7.50 -0.50 24.27
C ALA A 93 -6.93 -0.55 25.70
N MET A 94 -5.61 -0.56 25.86
CA MET A 94 -4.94 -0.47 27.15
C MET A 94 -5.26 0.86 27.84
N ALA A 95 -5.14 1.99 27.14
CA ALA A 95 -5.49 3.31 27.69
C ALA A 95 -6.96 3.36 28.16
N GLY A 96 -7.88 2.74 27.40
CA GLY A 96 -9.28 2.61 27.82
C GLY A 96 -9.47 1.80 29.11
N ARG A 97 -8.71 0.72 29.30
CA ARG A 97 -8.73 -0.08 30.54
C ARG A 97 -8.18 0.70 31.73
N VAL A 98 -7.07 1.42 31.54
CA VAL A 98 -6.47 2.29 32.57
C VAL A 98 -7.45 3.38 33.00
N ALA A 99 -8.17 4.00 32.05
CA ALA A 99 -9.21 4.97 32.35
C ALA A 99 -10.41 4.34 33.10
N GLY A 100 -10.65 3.04 32.92
CA GLY A 100 -11.65 2.25 33.66
C GLY A 100 -11.19 1.78 35.05
N GLY A 101 -9.99 2.16 35.50
CA GLY A 101 -9.44 1.81 36.82
C GLY A 101 -8.53 0.57 36.82
N ASP A 102 -8.30 -0.09 35.69
CA ASP A 102 -7.35 -1.19 35.57
C ASP A 102 -5.95 -0.65 35.29
N TYR A 103 -5.30 -0.13 36.35
CA TYR A 103 -3.94 0.42 36.28
C TYR A 103 -2.85 -0.65 36.14
N GLY A 104 -3.21 -1.93 36.25
CA GLY A 104 -2.31 -3.07 35.99
C GLY A 104 -2.13 -3.39 34.51
N ALA A 105 -2.97 -2.81 33.64
CA ALA A 105 -2.87 -2.96 32.20
C ALA A 105 -1.50 -2.50 31.68
N ARG A 106 -0.91 -3.24 30.74
CA ARG A 106 0.32 -2.84 30.05
C ARG A 106 0.19 -2.98 28.55
N ALA A 107 0.74 -2.01 27.82
CA ALA A 107 0.90 -2.08 26.39
C ALA A 107 2.08 -3.00 26.06
N ALA A 108 1.87 -3.93 25.11
CA ALA A 108 2.92 -4.81 24.60
C ALA A 108 3.90 -4.06 23.70
N GLY A 109 5.15 -4.53 23.66
CA GLY A 109 6.20 -3.97 22.80
C GLY A 109 5.79 -3.97 21.33
N ALA A 110 6.18 -2.91 20.63
CA ALA A 110 5.88 -2.71 19.22
C ALA A 110 7.14 -2.89 18.36
N SER A 111 6.97 -3.11 17.06
CA SER A 111 8.08 -3.41 16.16
C SER A 111 8.94 -2.20 15.77
N SER A 112 8.53 -0.98 16.10
CA SER A 112 9.31 0.24 15.84
C SER A 112 9.68 0.92 17.15
N ALA A 113 10.84 1.58 17.17
CA ALA A 113 11.36 2.28 18.34
C ALA A 113 10.42 3.39 18.82
N GLU A 114 9.75 4.09 17.90
CA GLU A 114 8.79 5.14 18.24
C GLU A 114 7.55 4.58 18.93
N LEU A 115 7.02 3.45 18.44
CA LEU A 115 5.87 2.80 19.05
C LEU A 115 6.25 2.14 20.38
N GLU A 116 7.45 1.62 20.51
CA GLU A 116 7.99 1.10 21.77
C GLU A 116 8.11 2.22 22.82
N SER A 117 8.69 3.36 22.47
CA SER A 117 8.78 4.55 23.33
C SER A 117 7.40 5.05 23.77
N LEU A 118 6.40 5.01 22.88
CA LEU A 118 5.02 5.32 23.21
C LEU A 118 4.43 4.30 24.21
N ALA A 119 4.64 3.01 23.97
CA ALA A 119 4.19 1.93 24.86
C ALA A 119 4.75 2.10 26.27
N GLU A 120 6.05 2.38 26.38
CA GLU A 120 6.71 2.64 27.64
C GLU A 120 6.12 3.87 28.36
N SER A 121 5.89 4.96 27.62
CA SER A 121 5.33 6.18 28.20
C SER A 121 3.92 5.96 28.74
N LEU A 122 3.10 5.17 28.04
CA LEU A 122 1.78 4.74 28.49
C LEU A 122 1.86 3.86 29.75
N ASN A 123 2.79 2.91 29.78
CA ASN A 123 3.02 2.03 30.92
C ASN A 123 3.50 2.81 32.15
N ARG A 124 4.37 3.82 31.97
CA ARG A 124 4.81 4.73 33.04
C ARG A 124 3.65 5.53 33.62
N MET A 125 2.78 6.07 32.76
CA MET A 125 1.56 6.79 33.17
C MET A 125 0.62 5.89 33.98
N ALA A 126 0.33 4.68 33.51
CA ALA A 126 -0.50 3.73 34.26
C ALA A 126 0.12 3.38 35.63
N GLY A 127 1.43 3.18 35.67
CA GLY A 127 2.17 2.93 36.91
C GLY A 127 2.17 4.11 37.89
N SER A 128 2.10 5.36 37.41
CA SER A 128 1.93 6.52 38.30
C SER A 128 0.52 6.63 38.87
N LEU A 129 -0.51 6.20 38.14
CA LEU A 129 -1.90 6.20 38.59
C LEU A 129 -2.21 5.06 39.57
N ALA A 130 -1.43 3.98 39.54
CA ALA A 130 -1.57 2.84 40.45
C ALA A 130 -1.00 3.10 41.86
N ARG A 131 -0.28 4.20 42.06
CA ARG A 131 0.32 4.60 43.34
C ARG A 131 -0.56 5.65 44.02
#